data_AF-A0A3P7PQG8-F1
#
_entry.id   AF-A0A3P7PQG8-F1
#
_cell.length_a   1.000
_cell.length_b   1.000
_cell.length_c   1.000
_cell.angle_alpha   90.00
_cell.angle_beta   90.00
_cell.angle_gamma   90.00
#
_symmetry.space_group_name_H-M   'P 1'
#
loop_
_entity.id
_entity.type
_entity.pdbx_description
1 polymer ?
#
loop_
_entity_poly.entity_id
_entity_poly.type
_entity_poly.pdbx_seq_one_letter_code
_entity_poly.pdbx_strand_id
1 'polypeptide(L)'
;MYAVFVSFIELYNNIHDLLASTPSLGSLPRSHNLREDGNRNIYVPGITETEVKMADEALKLFYQAQINNSLMNLRRCIDVLRTNQMASPREDGLGLGVSQTLPRKVPYRDTKLTHLFKSYFEGSGQVLVLICIRPKIEEYDETLVSSSLLIFIIRQLLGE
;
A
#
# COMPACT_ATOMS: atom_id res chain seq x y z
N MET A 1 -11.51 -0.18 -36.46
CA MET A 1 -11.95 -0.71 -35.15
C MET A 1 -10.87 -0.32 -34.15
N TYR A 2 -11.22 0.34 -33.06
CA TYR A 2 -10.27 0.81 -32.05
C TYR A 2 -10.54 0.07 -30.74
N ALA A 3 -9.49 -0.18 -29.96
CA ALA A 3 -9.57 -0.70 -28.60
C ALA A 3 -8.93 0.32 -27.65
N VAL A 4 -9.48 0.47 -26.45
CA VAL A 4 -9.00 1.41 -25.44
C VAL A 4 -8.57 0.62 -24.21
N PHE A 5 -7.34 0.85 -23.75
CA PHE A 5 -6.78 0.22 -22.57
C PHE A 5 -6.48 1.28 -21.52
N VAL A 6 -6.70 0.94 -20.25
CA VAL A 6 -6.39 1.81 -19.12
C VAL A 6 -5.43 1.13 -18.16
N SER A 7 -4.48 1.89 -17.66
CA SER A 7 -3.55 1.52 -16.61
C SER A 7 -3.49 2.64 -15.57
N PHE A 8 -3.52 2.31 -14.29
CA PHE A 8 -3.34 3.29 -13.21
C PHE A 8 -2.05 3.01 -12.45
N ILE A 9 -1.14 3.99 -12.44
CA ILE A 9 0.18 3.88 -11.84
C ILE A 9 0.36 5.02 -10.84
N GLU A 10 0.81 4.71 -9.63
CA GLU A 10 1.31 5.71 -8.69
C GLU A 10 2.81 5.92 -8.93
N LEU A 11 3.20 7.17 -9.18
CA LEU A 11 4.58 7.61 -9.35
C LEU A 11 4.92 8.57 -8.21
N TYR A 12 5.64 8.06 -7.20
CA TYR A 12 6.16 8.91 -6.14
C TYR A 12 7.63 8.57 -5.85
N ASN A 13 7.89 7.73 -4.86
CA ASN A 13 9.24 7.26 -4.53
C ASN A 13 9.56 5.92 -5.20
N ASN A 14 8.53 5.12 -5.48
CA ASN A 14 8.57 3.86 -6.19
C ASN A 14 7.39 3.82 -7.17
N ILE A 15 7.50 2.99 -8.21
CA ILE A 15 6.44 2.80 -9.18
C ILE A 15 5.54 1.66 -8.73
N HIS A 16 4.25 1.95 -8.59
CA HIS A 16 3.25 0.98 -8.15
C HIS A 16 2.09 0.91 -9.14
N ASP A 17 1.78 -0.32 -9.54
CA ASP A 17 0.58 -0.64 -10.29
C ASP A 17 -0.62 -0.67 -9.34
N LEU A 18 -1.59 0.22 -9.57
CA LEU A 18 -2.81 0.33 -8.75
C LEU A 18 -3.92 -0.61 -9.20
N LEU A 19 -3.78 -1.21 -10.40
CA LEU A 19 -4.70 -2.22 -10.93
C LEU A 19 -4.19 -3.65 -10.75
N ALA A 20 -2.91 -3.84 -10.45
CA ALA A 20 -2.35 -5.14 -10.16
C ALA A 20 -3.12 -5.84 -9.03
N SER A 21 -3.40 -7.13 -9.21
CA SER A 21 -3.91 -7.97 -8.14
C SER A 21 -2.94 -7.93 -6.96
N THR A 22 -3.45 -7.54 -5.80
CA THR A 22 -2.67 -7.43 -4.57
C THR A 22 -1.94 -8.74 -4.31
N PRO A 23 -0.61 -8.73 -4.08
CA PRO A 23 0.12 -9.96 -3.82
C PRO A 23 -0.45 -10.70 -2.61
N SER A 24 -0.49 -12.03 -2.72
CA SER A 24 -0.89 -12.94 -1.65
C SER A 24 -0.18 -12.64 -0.32
N LEU A 25 -0.88 -12.91 0.78
CA LEU A 25 -0.50 -12.66 2.17
C LEU A 25 1.02 -12.86 2.40
N GLY A 26 1.75 -11.76 2.59
CA GLY A 26 3.19 -11.76 2.87
C GLY A 26 4.10 -11.20 1.78
N SER A 27 3.64 -11.07 0.53
CA SER A 27 4.45 -10.41 -0.51
C SER A 27 4.28 -8.89 -0.46
N LEU A 28 5.41 -8.18 -0.60
CA LEU A 28 5.43 -6.73 -0.74
C LEU A 28 4.79 -6.33 -2.08
N PRO A 29 4.21 -5.12 -2.19
CA PRO A 29 3.79 -4.56 -3.47
C PRO A 29 4.95 -4.63 -4.46
N ARG A 30 4.72 -5.20 -5.65
CA ARG A 30 5.76 -5.32 -6.67
C ARG A 30 6.11 -3.90 -7.13
N SER A 31 7.34 -3.46 -6.84
CA SER A 31 7.83 -2.20 -7.37
C SER A 31 8.33 -2.43 -8.79
N HIS A 32 7.95 -1.55 -9.70
CA HIS A 32 8.40 -1.60 -11.08
C HIS A 32 9.57 -0.63 -11.30
N ASN A 33 10.45 -0.98 -12.23
CA ASN A 33 11.56 -0.12 -12.65
C ASN A 33 11.28 0.45 -14.05
N LEU A 34 11.71 1.68 -14.30
CA LEU A 34 11.68 2.26 -15.64
C LEU A 34 12.65 1.51 -16.57
N ARG A 35 12.25 1.33 -17.83
CA ARG A 35 13.09 0.81 -18.90
C ARG A 35 13.01 1.74 -20.10
N GLU A 36 14.08 1.76 -20.89
CA GLU A 36 14.14 2.48 -22.16
C GLU A 36 14.11 1.47 -23.31
N ASP A 37 13.25 1.68 -24.29
CA ASP A 37 13.17 0.84 -25.50
C ASP A 37 14.23 1.23 -26.55
N GLY A 38 14.30 0.51 -27.66
CA GLY A 38 15.24 0.80 -28.76
C GLY A 38 15.00 2.15 -29.46
N ASN A 39 13.84 2.78 -29.23
CA ASN A 39 13.45 4.08 -29.76
C ASN A 39 13.64 5.21 -28.74
N ARG A 40 14.29 4.94 -27.59
CA ARG A 40 14.48 5.88 -26.47
C ARG A 40 13.21 6.27 -25.73
N ASN A 41 12.13 5.50 -25.85
CA ASN A 41 10.93 5.71 -25.04
C ASN A 41 11.10 5.05 -23.69
N ILE A 42 10.72 5.77 -22.64
CA ILE A 42 10.71 5.26 -21.28
C ILE A 42 9.35 4.60 -21.01
N TYR A 43 9.36 3.36 -20.54
CA TYR A 43 8.16 2.60 -20.20
C TYR A 43 8.36 1.79 -18.91
N VAL A 44 7.25 1.37 -18.31
CA VAL A 44 7.25 0.50 -17.14
C VAL A 44 6.83 -0.91 -17.59
N PRO A 45 7.71 -1.92 -17.50
CA PRO A 45 7.37 -3.28 -17.92
C PRO A 45 6.41 -3.94 -16.92
N GLY A 46 5.45 -4.71 -17.46
CA GLY A 46 4.57 -5.58 -16.68
C GLY A 46 3.47 -4.85 -15.91
N ILE A 47 3.08 -3.65 -16.36
CA ILE A 47 1.91 -2.95 -15.85
C ILE A 47 0.63 -3.65 -16.31
N THR A 48 -0.35 -3.70 -15.43
CA THR A 48 -1.69 -4.21 -15.69
C THR A 48 -2.45 -3.21 -16.56
N GLU A 49 -2.82 -3.64 -17.75
CA GLU A 49 -3.64 -2.89 -18.70
C GLU A 49 -4.98 -3.61 -18.87
N THR A 50 -6.08 -2.89 -18.60
CA THR A 50 -7.43 -3.43 -18.73
C THR A 50 -8.12 -2.78 -19.93
N GLU A 51 -8.64 -3.61 -20.85
CA GLU A 51 -9.46 -3.10 -21.96
C GLU A 51 -10.80 -2.59 -21.42
N VAL A 52 -11.20 -1.39 -21.85
CA VAL A 52 -12.48 -0.78 -21.47
C VAL A 52 -13.29 -0.47 -22.72
N LYS A 53 -14.59 -0.76 -22.64
CA LYS A 53 -15.55 -0.52 -23.73
C LYS A 53 -16.37 0.74 -23.50
N MET A 54 -16.52 1.15 -22.24
CA MET A 54 -17.35 2.29 -21.84
C MET A 54 -16.65 3.17 -20.79
N ALA A 55 -17.03 4.46 -20.75
CA ALA A 55 -16.49 5.41 -19.78
C ALA A 55 -16.73 4.98 -18.33
N ASP A 56 -17.87 4.35 -18.04
CA ASP A 56 -18.23 3.89 -16.70
C ASP A 56 -17.29 2.78 -16.19
N GLU A 57 -16.80 1.91 -17.07
CA GLU A 57 -15.81 0.88 -16.71
C GLU A 57 -14.47 1.53 -16.32
N ALA A 58 -14.02 2.52 -17.09
CA ALA A 58 -12.82 3.28 -16.77
C ALA A 58 -12.97 4.06 -15.45
N LEU A 59 -14.15 4.65 -15.21
CA LEU A 59 -14.43 5.37 -13.96
C LEU A 59 -14.45 4.42 -12.75
N LYS A 60 -15.00 3.21 -12.89
CA LYS A 60 -14.96 2.18 -11.85
C LYS A 60 -13.52 1.80 -11.50
N LEU A 61 -12.68 1.54 -12.51
CA LEU A 61 -11.26 1.22 -12.33
C LEU A 61 -10.49 2.38 -11.68
N PHE A 62 -10.84 3.63 -12.01
CA PHE A 62 -10.27 4.81 -11.36
C PHE A 62 -10.57 4.84 -9.87
N TYR A 63 -11.83 4.66 -9.47
CA TYR A 63 -12.19 4.65 -8.04
C TYR A 63 -11.52 3.50 -7.28
N GLN A 64 -11.43 2.32 -7.90
CA GLN A 64 -10.69 1.18 -7.34
C GLN A 64 -9.21 1.52 -7.14
N ALA A 65 -8.57 2.13 -8.14
CA ALA A 65 -7.17 2.55 -8.04
C ALA A 65 -6.94 3.58 -6.93
N GLN A 66 -7.87 4.51 -6.71
CA GLN A 66 -7.79 5.48 -5.59
C GLN A 66 -7.87 4.81 -4.22
N ILE A 67 -8.76 3.82 -4.05
CA ILE A 67 -8.86 3.04 -2.82
C ILE A 67 -7.56 2.29 -2.58
N ASN A 68 -7.06 1.56 -3.58
CA ASN A 68 -5.80 0.82 -3.51
C ASN A 68 -4.62 1.72 -3.15
N ASN A 69 -4.58 2.93 -3.70
CA ASN A 69 -3.57 3.92 -3.38
C ASN A 69 -3.60 4.31 -1.88
N SER A 70 -4.78 4.64 -1.35
CA SER A 70 -4.92 5.00 0.07
C SER A 70 -4.54 3.85 1.01
N LEU A 71 -4.89 2.60 0.66
CA LEU A 71 -4.55 1.41 1.44
C LEU A 71 -3.05 1.10 1.39
N MET A 72 -2.39 1.28 0.24
CA MET A 72 -0.95 1.08 0.11
C MET A 72 -0.16 2.07 0.97
N ASN A 73 -0.56 3.34 0.95
CA ASN A 73 0.08 4.38 1.78
C ASN A 73 -0.10 4.10 3.28
N LEU A 74 -1.29 3.63 3.68
CA LEU A 74 -1.55 3.20 5.06
C LEU A 74 -0.67 2.00 5.44
N ARG A 75 -0.56 0.99 4.56
CA ARG A 75 0.30 -0.19 4.77
C ARG A 75 1.77 0.23 4.96
N ARG A 76 2.30 1.13 4.13
CA ARG A 76 3.68 1.63 4.28
C ARG A 76 3.92 2.27 5.65
N CYS A 77 2.98 3.07 6.14
CA CYS A 77 3.10 3.69 7.46
C CYS A 77 3.21 2.63 8.57
N ILE A 78 2.35 1.61 8.50
CA ILE A 78 2.26 0.56 9.51
C ILE A 78 3.46 -0.38 9.46
N ASP A 79 3.94 -0.74 8.27
CA ASP A 79 5.15 -1.57 8.11
C ASP A 79 6.38 -0.87 8.74
N VAL A 80 6.51 0.45 8.58
CA VAL A 80 7.58 1.24 9.21
C VAL A 80 7.39 1.29 10.73
N LEU A 81 6.16 1.52 11.22
CA LEU A 81 5.84 1.52 12.65
C LEU A 81 6.21 0.19 13.31
N ARG A 82 5.84 -0.94 12.70
CA ARG A 82 6.23 -2.27 13.18
C ARG A 82 7.74 -2.40 13.24
N THR A 83 8.43 -2.02 12.18
CA THR A 83 9.88 -2.19 12.13
C THR A 83 10.56 -1.39 13.24
N ASN A 84 10.01 -0.23 13.59
CA ASN A 84 10.49 0.57 14.71
C ASN A 84 10.19 -0.05 16.08
N GLN A 85 9.07 -0.78 16.24
CA GLN A 85 8.74 -1.51 17.47
C GLN A 85 9.57 -2.79 17.64
N MET A 86 9.84 -3.51 16.55
CA MET A 86 10.64 -4.75 16.53
C MET A 86 12.15 -4.49 16.68
N ALA A 87 12.60 -3.28 16.37
CA ALA A 87 13.95 -2.82 16.69
C ALA A 87 14.04 -2.48 18.20
N SER A 88 13.92 -3.48 19.06
CA SER A 88 14.16 -3.29 20.50
C SER A 88 15.59 -2.78 20.72
N PRO A 89 15.82 -1.87 21.68
CA PRO A 89 17.17 -1.53 22.11
C PRO A 89 17.76 -2.79 22.77
N ARG A 90 18.77 -3.41 22.15
CA ARG A 90 19.57 -4.42 22.84
C ARG A 90 20.34 -3.71 23.94
N GLU A 91 19.99 -3.98 25.20
CA GLU A 91 20.57 -3.41 26.42
C GLU A 91 21.97 -3.94 26.77
N ASP A 92 22.66 -4.67 25.89
CA ASP A 92 24.03 -5.11 26.17
C ASP A 92 25.02 -4.06 25.65
N GLY A 93 25.37 -3.13 26.53
CA GLY A 93 26.23 -1.95 26.29
C GLY A 93 27.69 -2.21 25.86
N LEU A 94 27.98 -3.29 25.14
CA LEU A 94 29.28 -3.51 24.49
C LEU A 94 29.18 -3.12 23.01
N GLY A 95 29.34 -1.82 22.75
CA GLY A 95 29.28 -1.21 21.43
C GLY A 95 30.41 -1.66 20.49
N LEU A 96 30.27 -2.82 19.86
CA LEU A 96 30.99 -3.19 18.64
C LEU A 96 30.08 -4.01 17.72
N GLY A 97 29.40 -3.34 16.78
CA GLY A 97 28.81 -4.00 15.60
C GLY A 97 27.41 -3.51 15.21
N VAL A 98 27.38 -2.79 14.08
CA VAL A 98 26.21 -2.40 13.27
C VAL A 98 25.40 -1.22 13.80
N SER A 99 25.45 -0.13 13.04
CA SER A 99 24.65 1.11 13.08
C SER A 99 23.47 1.07 14.05
N GLN A 100 23.49 1.94 15.07
CA GLN A 100 22.29 2.36 15.80
C GLN A 100 21.21 2.71 14.77
N THR A 101 20.26 1.81 14.51
CA THR A 101 19.21 2.09 13.52
C THR A 101 18.21 2.99 14.22
N LEU A 102 18.42 4.31 14.10
CA LEU A 102 17.43 5.31 14.46
C LEU A 102 16.05 4.88 13.91
N PRO A 103 14.97 5.09 14.69
CA PRO A 103 13.61 4.79 14.23
C PRO A 103 13.40 5.37 12.84
N ARG A 104 13.00 4.53 11.88
CA ARG A 104 12.73 4.98 10.52
C ARG A 104 11.57 5.97 10.56
N LYS A 105 11.71 7.08 9.84
CA LYS A 105 10.66 8.09 9.75
C LYS A 105 9.42 7.48 9.09
N VAL A 106 8.32 7.45 9.84
CA VAL A 106 7.03 6.98 9.32
C VAL A 106 6.48 8.01 8.32
N PRO A 107 6.09 7.62 7.10
CA PRO A 107 5.68 8.52 6.02
C PRO A 107 4.24 9.06 6.17
N TYR A 108 3.87 9.58 7.34
CA TYR A 108 2.52 10.10 7.56
C TYR A 108 2.13 11.25 6.63
N ARG A 109 3.11 11.97 6.08
CA ARG A 109 2.89 13.15 5.22
C ARG A 109 2.56 12.78 3.77
N ASP A 110 2.68 11.51 3.38
CA ASP A 110 2.48 11.09 1.99
C ASP A 110 1.01 11.24 1.57
N THR A 111 0.06 11.09 2.51
CA THR A 111 -1.37 11.33 2.24
C THR A 111 -2.02 12.19 3.33
N LYS A 112 -3.07 12.94 2.95
CA LYS A 112 -3.89 13.71 3.90
C LYS A 112 -4.52 12.81 4.96
N LEU A 113 -4.89 11.58 4.58
CA LEU A 113 -5.49 10.59 5.48
C LEU A 113 -4.48 10.18 6.57
N THR A 114 -3.30 9.72 6.18
CA THR A 114 -2.25 9.30 7.13
C THR A 114 -1.76 10.45 8.00
N HIS A 115 -1.77 11.68 7.48
CA HIS A 115 -1.37 12.86 8.24
C HIS A 115 -2.42 13.23 9.29
N LEU A 116 -3.70 13.14 8.96
CA LEU A 116 -4.82 13.36 9.88
C LEU A 116 -4.79 12.37 11.06
N PHE A 117 -4.44 11.11 10.79
CA PHE A 117 -4.40 10.05 11.80
C PHE A 117 -3.04 9.90 12.52
N LYS A 118 -2.04 10.74 12.21
CA LYS A 118 -0.68 10.67 12.80
C LYS A 118 -0.69 10.54 14.32
N SER A 119 -1.43 11.41 15.01
CA SER A 119 -1.49 11.45 16.47
C SER A 119 -2.02 10.13 17.06
N TYR A 120 -3.01 9.53 16.40
CA TYR A 120 -3.59 8.25 16.82
C TYR A 120 -2.62 7.08 16.61
N PHE A 121 -1.85 7.09 15.52
CA PHE A 121 -0.81 6.08 15.28
C PHE A 121 0.38 6.20 16.25
N GLU A 122 0.64 7.39 16.78
CA GLU A 122 1.69 7.66 17.77
C GLU A 122 1.24 7.42 19.22
N GLY A 123 0.03 6.89 19.43
CA GLY A 123 -0.48 6.47 20.74
C GLY A 123 -1.28 7.54 21.50
N SER A 124 -1.54 8.72 20.90
CA SER A 124 -2.46 9.70 21.50
C SER A 124 -3.88 9.47 20.98
N GLY A 125 -4.66 8.66 21.71
CA GLY A 125 -6.08 8.40 21.44
C GLY A 125 -6.43 6.91 21.37
N GLN A 126 -7.69 6.61 21.06
CA GLN A 126 -8.17 5.26 20.80
C GLN A 126 -8.55 5.14 19.32
N VAL A 127 -8.21 4.02 18.68
CA VAL A 127 -8.55 3.75 17.28
C VAL A 127 -9.56 2.61 17.23
N LEU A 128 -10.75 2.89 16.70
CA LEU A 128 -11.71 1.86 16.31
C LEU A 128 -11.67 1.69 14.81
N VAL A 129 -11.50 0.45 14.35
CA VAL A 129 -11.52 0.10 12.92
C VAL A 129 -12.82 -0.63 12.62
N LEU A 130 -13.68 -0.02 11.80
CA LEU A 130 -14.91 -0.63 11.33
C LEU A 130 -14.68 -1.23 9.94
N ILE A 131 -14.94 -2.53 9.80
CA ILE A 131 -14.75 -3.26 8.55
C ILE A 131 -16.11 -3.50 7.88
N CYS A 132 -16.29 -2.93 6.68
CA CYS A 132 -17.46 -3.20 5.85
C CYS A 132 -17.17 -4.36 4.88
N ILE A 133 -17.90 -5.45 5.02
CA ILE A 133 -17.78 -6.64 4.15
C ILE A 133 -18.94 -6.61 3.15
N ARG A 134 -18.63 -6.69 1.85
CA ARG A 134 -19.67 -6.81 0.81
C ARG A 134 -20.05 -8.29 0.64
N PRO A 135 -21.34 -8.65 0.68
CA PRO A 135 -21.78 -10.05 0.65
C PRO A 135 -21.85 -10.67 -0.76
N LYS A 136 -21.50 -9.93 -1.82
CA LYS A 136 -21.59 -10.43 -3.19
C LYS A 136 -20.36 -11.27 -3.56
N ILE A 137 -20.59 -12.42 -4.17
CA ILE A 137 -19.53 -13.37 -4.54
C ILE A 137 -18.58 -12.82 -5.61
N GLU A 138 -19.09 -11.97 -6.51
CA GLU A 138 -18.33 -11.28 -7.57
C GLU A 138 -17.32 -10.26 -7.01
N GLU A 139 -17.49 -9.83 -5.75
CA GLU A 139 -16.67 -8.82 -5.07
C GLU A 139 -15.91 -9.43 -3.88
N TYR A 140 -15.88 -10.77 -3.80
CA TYR A 140 -15.32 -11.52 -2.68
C TYR A 140 -13.80 -11.34 -2.55
N ASP A 141 -13.08 -11.35 -3.68
CA ASP A 141 -11.62 -11.17 -3.70
C ASP A 141 -11.21 -9.79 -3.15
N GLU A 142 -11.90 -8.72 -3.56
CA GLU A 142 -11.66 -7.37 -3.04
C GLU A 142 -11.97 -7.26 -1.54
N THR A 143 -13.07 -7.90 -1.13
CA THR A 143 -13.52 -7.89 0.27
C THR A 143 -12.54 -8.66 1.16
N LEU A 144 -12.01 -9.80 0.70
CA LEU A 144 -10.97 -10.58 1.37
C LEU A 144 -9.66 -9.81 1.51
N VAL A 145 -9.23 -9.09 0.48
CA VAL A 145 -8.01 -8.27 0.52
C VAL A 145 -8.15 -7.15 1.54
N SER A 146 -9.25 -6.40 1.47
CA SER A 146 -9.51 -5.28 2.38
C SER A 146 -9.59 -5.77 3.83
N SER A 147 -10.34 -6.85 4.08
CA SER A 147 -10.48 -7.44 5.42
C SER A 147 -9.20 -8.08 5.93
N SER A 148 -8.40 -8.75 5.09
CA SER A 148 -7.12 -9.34 5.52
C SER A 148 -6.07 -8.27 5.86
N LEU A 149 -5.98 -7.21 5.05
CA LEU A 149 -5.11 -6.07 5.35
C LEU A 149 -5.59 -5.37 6.63
N LEU A 150 -6.89 -5.16 6.80
CA LEU A 150 -7.45 -4.53 8.00
C LEU A 150 -7.29 -5.38 9.26
N ILE A 151 -7.47 -6.70 9.19
CA ILE A 151 -7.21 -7.61 10.32
C ILE A 151 -5.74 -7.53 10.72
N PHE A 152 -4.83 -7.49 9.75
CA PHE A 152 -3.41 -7.29 10.01
C PHE A 152 -3.15 -5.91 10.64
N ILE A 153 -3.82 -4.85 10.18
CA ILE A 153 -3.72 -3.51 10.78
C ILE A 153 -4.24 -3.50 12.23
N ILE A 154 -5.38 -4.14 12.50
CA ILE A 154 -6.00 -4.20 13.83
C ILE A 154 -5.11 -4.95 14.82
N ARG A 155 -4.61 -6.14 14.45
CA ARG A 155 -3.68 -6.91 15.30
C ARG A 155 -2.45 -6.09 15.68
N GLN A 156 -1.95 -5.29 14.73
CA GLN A 156 -0.75 -4.48 14.93
C GLN A 156 -0.98 -3.19 15.71
N LEU A 157 -2.15 -2.57 15.61
CA LEU A 157 -2.52 -1.42 16.43
C LEU A 157 -2.91 -1.83 17.86
N LEU A 158 -3.39 -3.07 18.06
CA LEU A 158 -3.79 -3.60 19.37
C LEU A 158 -2.66 -4.34 20.11
N GLY A 159 -1.53 -4.63 19.44
CA GLY A 159 -0.38 -5.29 20.07
C GLY A 159 -0.58 -6.79 20.35
N GLU A 160 -1.45 -7.46 19.58
CA GLU A 160 -1.67 -8.91 19.63
C GLU A 160 -1.08 -9.65 18.41
#